data_AF-A0A2B7ZQY7-F1
#
_entry.id   AF-A0A2B7ZQY7-F1
#
_cell.length_a   1.000
_cell.length_b   1.000
_cell.length_c   1.000
_cell.angle_alpha   90.00
_cell.angle_beta   90.00
_cell.angle_gamma   90.00
#
_symmetry.space_group_name_H-M   'P 1'
#
loop_
_entity.id
_entity.type
_entity.pdbx_description
1 polymer ?
#
loop_
_entity_poly.entity_id
_entity_poly.type
_entity_poly.pdbx_seq_one_letter_code
_entity_poly.pdbx_strand_id
1 'polypeptide(L)'
;MSKMGDFDAVRKDIIAEMKKPGYDDGSAGPVFVRLAWHSSGTYDKETDTGGSNGAGMRYEGESGDPANAGLEYARTFLEPVKKRHPWITYSDLWTLASVVAIKAMGGPDVPWKPGRTDFVDDSKLPPRGRLPDASQGTDHLRHIFYRMGFNDQEIVALSGAHTLGRTHMGRSGFEGPWVNNPTRFSNQYFKLLMTLEWKPTTLSNGVKQFNYVDPDVAEGEEKAEPLMMLPTDMALLSDAEFAKWVVAYADDKELFFDHFAKVFAKMLELGIKRDAQGRVINTDNKLGGYVSAPKKSDMPRARL
;
A
#
# COMPACT_ATOMS: atom_id res chain seq x y z
N MET A 1 -8.57 -21.08 17.40
CA MET A 1 -7.32 -21.11 16.61
C MET A 1 -7.58 -21.95 15.37
N SER A 2 -7.28 -21.45 14.16
CA SER A 2 -7.46 -22.24 12.93
C SER A 2 -6.35 -23.28 12.78
N LYS A 3 -6.57 -24.25 11.88
CA LYS A 3 -5.55 -25.24 11.49
C LYS A 3 -4.43 -24.56 10.70
N MET A 4 -3.21 -25.08 10.82
CA MET A 4 -2.07 -24.59 10.02
C MET A 4 -2.38 -24.73 8.53
N GLY A 5 -2.15 -23.66 7.75
CA GLY A 5 -2.42 -23.62 6.32
C GLY A 5 -3.88 -23.32 5.94
N ASP A 6 -4.78 -23.14 6.92
CA ASP A 6 -6.16 -22.71 6.69
C ASP A 6 -6.22 -21.20 6.42
N PHE A 7 -5.79 -20.79 5.22
CA PHE A 7 -5.77 -19.39 4.81
C PHE A 7 -7.18 -18.81 4.61
N ASP A 8 -8.20 -19.62 4.33
CA ASP A 8 -9.57 -19.15 4.19
C ASP A 8 -10.13 -18.63 5.52
N ALA A 9 -9.83 -19.32 6.63
CA ALA A 9 -10.14 -18.80 7.96
C ALA A 9 -9.44 -17.46 8.24
N VAL A 10 -8.18 -17.31 7.81
CA VAL A 10 -7.44 -16.04 7.96
C VAL A 10 -8.08 -14.93 7.13
N ARG A 11 -8.47 -15.20 5.88
CA ARG A 11 -9.16 -14.23 5.00
C ARG A 11 -10.47 -13.73 5.62
N LYS A 12 -11.26 -14.64 6.19
CA LYS A 12 -12.50 -14.29 6.89
C LYS A 12 -12.24 -13.35 8.07
N ASP A 13 -11.21 -13.65 8.86
CA ASP A 13 -10.86 -12.85 10.02
C ASP A 13 -10.27 -11.48 9.63
N ILE A 14 -9.56 -11.37 8.50
CA ILE A 14 -9.12 -10.10 7.93
C ILE A 14 -10.34 -9.24 7.54
N ILE A 15 -11.32 -9.81 6.84
CA ILE A 15 -12.56 -9.10 6.45
C ILE A 15 -13.26 -8.54 7.69
N ALA A 16 -13.33 -9.33 8.77
CA ALA A 16 -13.92 -8.88 10.03
C ALA A 16 -13.17 -7.69 10.66
N GLU A 17 -11.86 -7.57 10.45
CA GLU A 17 -11.07 -6.43 10.91
C GLU A 17 -11.12 -5.22 9.97
N MET A 18 -11.71 -5.31 8.77
CA MET A 18 -11.75 -4.16 7.86
C MET A 18 -12.65 -3.03 8.37
N LYS A 19 -13.79 -3.32 8.99
CA LYS A 19 -14.71 -2.27 9.48
C LYS A 19 -14.13 -1.61 10.73
N LYS A 20 -13.76 -0.33 10.65
CA LYS A 20 -13.21 0.47 11.75
C LYS A 20 -13.88 1.86 11.79
N PRO A 21 -15.08 2.00 12.39
CA PRO A 21 -15.86 3.25 12.35
C PRO A 21 -15.12 4.49 12.89
N GLY A 22 -14.12 4.31 13.76
CA GLY A 22 -13.31 5.39 14.31
C GLY A 22 -11.97 5.62 13.59
N TYR A 23 -11.78 5.04 12.40
CA TYR A 23 -10.55 5.19 11.61
C TYR A 23 -10.89 5.58 10.17
N ASP A 24 -10.36 6.73 9.76
CA ASP A 24 -10.52 7.31 8.43
C ASP A 24 -11.99 7.18 7.94
N ASP A 25 -12.22 6.62 6.76
CA ASP A 25 -13.53 6.43 6.13
C ASP A 25 -14.32 5.23 6.67
N GLY A 26 -14.13 4.91 7.95
CA GLY A 26 -14.75 3.77 8.62
C GLY A 26 -14.14 2.41 8.25
N SER A 27 -12.98 2.39 7.59
CA SER A 27 -12.37 1.18 7.01
C SER A 27 -10.85 1.13 7.15
N ALA A 28 -10.32 -0.02 7.58
CA ALA A 28 -8.90 -0.36 7.56
C ALA A 28 -8.43 -0.95 6.21
N GLY A 29 -9.34 -1.19 5.26
CA GLY A 29 -9.02 -1.77 3.96
C GLY A 29 -7.89 -1.03 3.23
N PRO A 30 -7.97 0.30 3.03
CA PRO A 30 -6.93 1.07 2.37
C PRO A 30 -5.56 0.98 3.06
N VAL A 31 -5.52 1.01 4.40
CA VAL A 31 -4.24 0.95 5.13
C VAL A 31 -3.60 -0.45 5.09
N PHE A 32 -4.39 -1.52 4.93
CA PHE A 32 -3.84 -2.87 4.66
C PHE A 32 -3.17 -2.95 3.29
N VAL A 33 -3.76 -2.32 2.27
CA VAL A 33 -3.14 -2.23 0.94
C VAL A 33 -1.84 -1.43 1.01
N ARG A 34 -1.85 -0.29 1.70
CA ARG A 34 -0.64 0.52 1.92
C ARG A 34 0.44 -0.25 2.69
N LEU A 35 0.10 -1.01 3.72
CA LEU A 35 1.07 -1.80 4.49
C LEU A 35 1.80 -2.82 3.60
N ALA A 36 1.06 -3.56 2.76
CA ALA A 36 1.69 -4.51 1.84
C ALA A 36 2.49 -3.81 0.74
N TRP A 37 2.00 -2.69 0.18
CA TRP A 37 2.76 -1.87 -0.76
C TRP A 37 4.10 -1.45 -0.16
N HIS A 38 4.09 -0.82 1.02
CA HIS A 38 5.32 -0.32 1.64
C HIS A 38 6.27 -1.45 2.08
N SER A 39 5.74 -2.57 2.57
CA SER A 39 6.59 -3.73 2.89
C SER A 39 7.27 -4.27 1.65
N SER A 40 6.62 -4.22 0.48
CA SER A 40 7.15 -4.74 -0.78
C SER A 40 8.01 -3.70 -1.53
N GLY A 41 7.70 -2.42 -1.35
CA GLY A 41 8.27 -1.26 -2.03
C GLY A 41 9.76 -1.02 -1.76
N THR A 42 10.30 -1.68 -0.74
CA THR A 42 11.72 -1.60 -0.36
C THR A 42 12.62 -2.49 -1.22
N TYR A 43 12.06 -3.30 -2.13
CA TYR A 43 12.84 -4.21 -2.96
C TYR A 43 13.83 -3.45 -3.87
N ASP A 44 14.99 -4.08 -4.03
CA ASP A 44 16.05 -3.64 -4.92
C ASP A 44 16.61 -4.86 -5.64
N LYS A 45 16.44 -4.89 -6.97
CA LYS A 45 16.83 -6.04 -7.80
C LYS A 45 18.34 -6.22 -7.92
N GLU A 46 19.13 -5.15 -7.73
CA GLU A 46 20.60 -5.19 -7.83
C GLU A 46 21.19 -5.88 -6.60
N THR A 47 20.71 -5.49 -5.41
CA THR A 47 21.19 -6.05 -4.14
C THR A 47 20.43 -7.30 -3.69
N ASP A 48 19.27 -7.59 -4.30
CA ASP A 48 18.32 -8.63 -3.88
C ASP A 48 17.92 -8.51 -2.39
N THR A 49 17.66 -7.28 -1.93
CA THR A 49 17.26 -6.97 -0.54
C THR A 49 15.97 -6.16 -0.49
N GLY A 50 15.30 -6.17 0.67
CA GLY A 50 13.95 -5.62 0.84
C GLY A 50 12.88 -6.53 0.23
N GLY A 51 11.68 -5.98 0.02
CA GLY A 51 10.54 -6.76 -0.47
C GLY A 51 9.71 -7.38 0.66
N SER A 52 8.66 -8.11 0.31
CA SER A 52 7.62 -8.53 1.27
C SER A 52 8.03 -9.67 2.21
N ASN A 53 9.26 -10.20 2.11
CA ASN A 53 9.77 -11.25 3.00
C ASN A 53 10.44 -10.62 4.22
N GLY A 54 10.15 -11.12 5.42
CA GLY A 54 10.87 -10.79 6.64
C GLY A 54 10.06 -9.98 7.67
N ALA A 55 8.95 -9.37 7.24
CA ALA A 55 8.12 -8.48 8.06
C ALA A 55 8.97 -7.45 8.82
N GLY A 56 9.87 -6.77 8.09
CA GLY A 56 10.89 -5.92 8.67
C GLY A 56 10.33 -4.70 9.42
N MET A 57 9.10 -4.24 9.10
CA MET A 57 8.39 -3.22 9.87
C MET A 57 7.99 -3.63 11.31
N ARG A 58 8.34 -4.83 11.77
CA ARG A 58 8.30 -5.16 13.21
C ARG A 58 9.45 -4.49 13.96
N TYR A 59 10.53 -4.15 13.28
CA TYR A 59 11.75 -3.56 13.82
C TYR A 59 11.81 -2.05 13.56
N GLU A 60 12.46 -1.31 14.46
CA GLU A 60 12.51 0.16 14.40
C GLU A 60 13.25 0.70 13.17
N GLY A 61 14.24 -0.05 12.68
CA GLY A 61 15.00 0.33 11.48
C GLY A 61 14.08 0.64 10.29
N GLU A 62 13.07 -0.20 10.05
CA GLU A 62 12.11 -0.02 8.96
C GLU A 62 10.83 0.69 9.41
N SER A 63 10.27 0.35 10.58
CA SER A 63 9.00 0.93 11.04
C SER A 63 9.11 2.41 11.38
N GLY A 64 10.31 2.87 11.75
CA GLY A 64 10.60 4.26 12.07
C GLY A 64 11.04 5.10 10.86
N ASP A 65 11.05 4.52 9.65
CA ASP A 65 11.20 5.32 8.41
C ASP A 65 9.99 6.28 8.31
N PRO A 66 10.20 7.60 8.13
CA PRO A 66 9.10 8.56 7.97
C PRO A 66 8.09 8.18 6.89
N ALA A 67 8.52 7.54 5.79
CA ALA A 67 7.62 7.08 4.74
C ALA A 67 6.62 6.03 5.23
N ASN A 68 6.90 5.34 6.35
CA ASN A 68 6.05 4.33 6.97
C ASN A 68 5.15 4.87 8.09
N ALA A 69 5.13 6.19 8.32
CA ALA A 69 4.25 6.81 9.30
C ALA A 69 2.78 6.43 9.06
N GLY A 70 2.05 6.07 10.12
CA GLY A 70 0.67 5.60 10.07
C GLY A 70 0.50 4.11 9.79
N LEU A 71 1.54 3.37 9.41
CA LEU A 71 1.43 1.92 9.19
C LEU A 71 1.35 1.12 10.50
N GLU A 72 1.60 1.75 11.65
CA GLU A 72 1.32 1.18 12.96
C GLU A 72 -0.16 0.83 13.13
N TYR A 73 -1.09 1.62 12.57
CA TYR A 73 -2.51 1.31 12.62
C TYR A 73 -2.81 -0.02 11.92
N ALA A 74 -2.31 -0.23 10.70
CA ALA A 74 -2.50 -1.47 9.96
C ALA A 74 -1.92 -2.68 10.72
N ARG A 75 -0.70 -2.55 11.26
CA ARG A 75 -0.07 -3.63 12.04
C ARG A 75 -0.91 -3.96 13.28
N THR A 76 -1.30 -2.95 14.06
CA THR A 76 -2.15 -3.13 15.25
C THR A 76 -3.50 -3.75 14.93
N PHE A 77 -4.17 -3.33 13.85
CA PHE A 77 -5.46 -3.88 13.44
C PHE A 77 -5.38 -5.34 13.00
N LEU A 78 -4.21 -5.82 12.57
CA LEU A 78 -3.99 -7.22 12.19
C LEU A 78 -3.54 -8.11 13.36
N GLU A 79 -3.16 -7.56 14.52
CA GLU A 79 -2.78 -8.36 15.70
C GLU A 79 -3.89 -9.31 16.20
N PRO A 80 -5.19 -8.93 16.23
CA PRO A 80 -6.25 -9.87 16.57
C PRO A 80 -6.31 -11.08 15.63
N VAL A 81 -6.08 -10.86 14.33
CA VAL A 81 -5.99 -11.96 13.33
C VAL A 81 -4.78 -12.83 13.64
N LYS A 82 -3.60 -12.23 13.85
CA LYS A 82 -2.38 -12.96 14.20
C LYS A 82 -2.56 -13.83 15.45
N LYS A 83 -3.24 -13.29 16.47
CA LYS A 83 -3.54 -14.03 17.72
C LYS A 83 -4.46 -15.23 17.48
N ARG A 84 -5.43 -15.12 16.58
CA ARG A 84 -6.33 -16.24 16.20
C ARG A 84 -5.63 -17.28 15.32
N HIS A 85 -4.62 -16.87 14.57
CA HIS A 85 -3.86 -17.69 13.62
C HIS A 85 -2.34 -17.62 13.91
N PRO A 86 -1.86 -18.11 15.07
CA PRO A 86 -0.46 -17.92 15.45
C PRO A 86 0.55 -18.58 14.50
N TRP A 87 0.10 -19.50 13.65
CA TRP A 87 0.93 -20.19 12.66
C TRP A 87 1.26 -19.35 11.41
N ILE A 88 0.48 -18.31 11.07
CA ILE A 88 0.78 -17.47 9.91
C ILE A 88 1.92 -16.52 10.23
N THR A 89 2.86 -16.31 9.32
CA THR A 89 3.90 -15.28 9.47
C THR A 89 3.26 -13.89 9.32
N TYR A 90 3.88 -12.87 9.92
CA TYR A 90 3.48 -11.47 9.69
C TYR A 90 3.63 -11.10 8.21
N SER A 91 4.66 -11.60 7.54
CA SER A 91 4.91 -11.39 6.12
C SER A 91 3.77 -11.91 5.25
N ASP A 92 3.29 -13.13 5.51
CA ASP A 92 2.11 -13.65 4.81
C ASP A 92 0.84 -12.92 5.26
N LEU A 93 0.67 -12.59 6.54
CA LEU A 93 -0.52 -11.90 7.03
C LEU A 93 -0.70 -10.52 6.39
N TRP A 94 0.34 -9.69 6.33
CA TRP A 94 0.26 -8.34 5.78
C TRP A 94 -0.02 -8.35 4.28
N THR A 95 0.65 -9.24 3.53
CA THR A 95 0.41 -9.38 2.09
C THR A 95 -0.95 -9.99 1.79
N LEU A 96 -1.39 -10.99 2.57
CA LEU A 96 -2.73 -11.57 2.46
C LEU A 96 -3.82 -10.53 2.77
N ALA A 97 -3.59 -9.68 3.77
CA ALA A 97 -4.53 -8.63 4.14
C ALA A 97 -4.80 -7.65 3.00
N SER A 98 -3.76 -7.29 2.23
CA SER A 98 -3.93 -6.41 1.08
C SER A 98 -4.81 -7.01 -0.02
N VAL A 99 -4.57 -8.25 -0.44
CA VAL A 99 -5.34 -8.88 -1.54
C VAL A 99 -6.78 -9.17 -1.12
N VAL A 100 -7.00 -9.48 0.17
CA VAL A 100 -8.34 -9.60 0.74
C VAL A 100 -9.06 -8.25 0.74
N ALA A 101 -8.37 -7.19 1.18
CA ALA A 101 -8.93 -5.84 1.22
C ALA A 101 -9.28 -5.33 -0.19
N ILE A 102 -8.39 -5.49 -1.16
CA ILE A 102 -8.64 -5.12 -2.58
C ILE A 102 -9.93 -5.78 -3.07
N LYS A 103 -10.05 -7.11 -2.89
CA LYS A 103 -11.24 -7.85 -3.33
C LYS A 103 -12.51 -7.41 -2.60
N ALA A 104 -12.45 -7.27 -1.28
CA ALA A 104 -13.59 -6.88 -0.45
C ALA A 104 -14.07 -5.44 -0.73
N MET A 105 -13.19 -4.56 -1.20
CA MET A 105 -13.52 -3.20 -1.65
C MET A 105 -13.99 -3.15 -3.12
N GLY A 106 -14.22 -4.29 -3.76
CA GLY A 106 -14.76 -4.37 -5.13
C GLY A 106 -13.70 -4.39 -6.25
N GLY A 107 -12.43 -4.57 -5.89
CA GLY A 107 -11.31 -4.67 -6.83
C GLY A 107 -11.15 -6.07 -7.42
N PRO A 108 -10.11 -6.26 -8.26
CA PRO A 108 -9.83 -7.54 -8.90
C PRO A 108 -9.35 -8.61 -7.93
N ASP A 109 -9.45 -9.88 -8.33
CA ASP A 109 -8.75 -10.96 -7.64
C ASP A 109 -7.25 -10.89 -7.96
N VAL A 110 -6.45 -10.62 -6.93
CA VAL A 110 -4.99 -10.57 -7.05
C VAL A 110 -4.40 -11.95 -6.71
N PRO A 111 -3.66 -12.59 -7.63
CA PRO A 111 -2.96 -13.83 -7.33
C PRO A 111 -2.02 -13.67 -6.12
N TRP A 112 -2.14 -14.57 -5.15
CA TRP A 112 -1.33 -14.56 -3.93
C TRP A 112 -0.88 -15.96 -3.57
N LYS A 113 0.36 -16.09 -3.12
CA LYS A 113 0.96 -17.37 -2.73
C LYS A 113 1.56 -17.25 -1.32
N PRO A 114 1.31 -18.21 -0.42
CA PRO A 114 1.89 -18.21 0.92
C PRO A 114 3.36 -18.64 0.91
N GLY A 115 3.96 -18.64 2.10
CA GLY A 115 5.26 -19.23 2.40
C GLY A 115 6.32 -18.19 2.80
N ARG A 116 5.97 -16.91 2.88
CA ARG A 116 6.92 -15.88 3.33
C ARG A 116 7.31 -16.14 4.77
N THR A 117 8.53 -15.78 5.08
CA THR A 117 9.16 -15.97 6.37
C THR A 117 9.35 -14.65 7.08
N ASP A 118 9.23 -14.64 8.41
CA ASP A 118 9.57 -13.46 9.23
C ASP A 118 11.04 -13.51 9.66
N PHE A 119 11.75 -12.38 9.60
CA PHE A 119 13.12 -12.29 10.11
C PHE A 119 13.16 -12.58 11.61
N VAL A 120 14.31 -13.07 12.08
CA VAL A 120 14.57 -13.32 13.51
C VAL A 120 15.11 -12.07 14.22
N ASP A 121 15.81 -11.20 13.50
CA ASP A 121 16.37 -9.92 13.96
C ASP A 121 16.33 -8.87 12.84
N ASP A 122 16.94 -7.70 13.08
CA ASP A 122 16.99 -6.57 12.16
C ASP A 122 18.22 -6.53 11.23
N SER A 123 19.05 -7.59 11.21
CA SER A 123 20.28 -7.63 10.40
C SER A 123 20.05 -7.60 8.90
N LYS A 124 18.82 -7.87 8.46
CA LYS A 124 18.41 -7.95 7.04
C LYS A 124 17.48 -6.82 6.60
N LEU A 125 17.27 -5.82 7.45
CA LEU A 125 16.47 -4.68 7.05
C LEU A 125 17.13 -3.93 5.89
N PRO A 126 16.36 -3.55 4.86
CA PRO A 126 16.88 -2.69 3.81
C PRO A 126 17.19 -1.29 4.35
N PRO A 127 18.08 -0.52 3.69
CA PRO A 127 18.26 0.88 4.02
C PRO A 127 16.96 1.68 3.80
N ARG A 128 16.81 2.76 4.58
CA ARG A 128 15.71 3.72 4.44
C ARG A 128 15.79 4.49 3.12
N GLY A 129 14.67 5.11 2.75
CA GLY A 129 14.61 5.98 1.56
C GLY A 129 14.42 5.23 0.23
N ARG A 130 14.03 3.95 0.29
CA ARG A 130 13.72 3.16 -0.91
C ARG A 130 12.29 3.36 -1.44
N LEU A 131 11.43 4.04 -0.68
CA LEU A 131 10.04 4.30 -1.06
C LEU A 131 9.92 5.63 -1.84
N PRO A 132 8.91 5.77 -2.71
CA PRO A 132 8.72 6.99 -3.49
C PRO A 132 8.41 8.19 -2.60
N ASP A 133 8.88 9.36 -3.03
CA ASP A 133 8.61 10.65 -2.40
C ASP A 133 7.50 11.30 -3.23
N ALA A 134 6.36 11.51 -2.58
CA ALA A 134 5.16 12.01 -3.22
C ALA A 134 5.30 13.43 -3.79
N SER A 135 6.30 14.20 -3.34
CA SER A 135 6.57 15.56 -3.78
C SER A 135 7.37 15.66 -5.09
N GLN A 136 7.89 14.54 -5.59
CA GLN A 136 8.74 14.48 -6.77
C GLN A 136 7.96 14.25 -8.07
N GLY A 137 8.66 14.28 -9.20
CA GLY A 137 8.10 14.06 -10.53
C GLY A 137 8.48 12.72 -11.18
N THR A 138 8.30 12.65 -12.49
CA THR A 138 8.47 11.46 -13.34
C THR A 138 9.81 10.75 -13.17
N ASP A 139 10.92 11.50 -13.16
CA ASP A 139 12.27 10.91 -13.06
C ASP A 139 12.45 10.16 -11.74
N HIS A 140 11.86 10.66 -10.65
CA HIS A 140 11.89 9.99 -9.36
C HIS A 140 11.06 8.70 -9.37
N LEU A 141 9.86 8.74 -9.96
CA LEU A 141 9.03 7.55 -10.13
C LEU A 141 9.79 6.46 -10.90
N ARG A 142 10.38 6.80 -12.06
CA ARG A 142 11.20 5.85 -12.82
C ARG A 142 12.40 5.37 -12.01
N HIS A 143 13.14 6.26 -11.33
CA HIS A 143 14.28 5.88 -10.50
C HIS A 143 13.91 4.82 -9.45
N ILE A 144 12.83 5.05 -8.68
CA ILE A 144 12.39 4.14 -7.62
C ILE A 144 11.87 2.82 -8.18
N PHE A 145 11.00 2.87 -9.18
CA PHE A 145 10.30 1.67 -9.65
C PHE A 145 11.17 0.83 -10.62
N TYR A 146 12.07 1.44 -11.39
CA TYR A 146 12.99 0.70 -12.25
C TYR A 146 14.03 -0.07 -11.43
N ARG A 147 14.42 0.43 -10.25
CA ARG A 147 15.21 -0.32 -9.26
C ARG A 147 14.49 -1.60 -8.82
N MET A 148 13.18 -1.58 -8.72
CA MET A 148 12.36 -2.76 -8.39
C MET A 148 12.14 -3.69 -9.60
N GLY A 149 12.41 -3.23 -10.82
CA GLY A 149 12.18 -4.00 -12.06
C GLY A 149 10.79 -3.80 -12.66
N PHE A 150 10.14 -2.68 -12.38
CA PHE A 150 8.92 -2.27 -13.06
C PHE A 150 9.20 -1.43 -14.31
N ASN A 151 8.26 -1.41 -15.24
CA ASN A 151 8.25 -0.50 -16.39
C ASN A 151 7.22 0.63 -16.21
N ASP A 152 7.13 1.55 -17.17
CA ASP A 152 6.21 2.69 -17.09
C ASP A 152 4.74 2.32 -16.94
N GLN A 153 4.27 1.30 -17.67
CA GLN A 153 2.89 0.81 -17.57
C GLN A 153 2.57 0.27 -16.17
N GLU A 154 3.52 -0.46 -15.59
CA GLU A 154 3.39 -1.07 -14.27
C GLU A 154 3.39 -0.01 -13.15
N ILE A 155 4.18 1.07 -13.31
CA ILE A 155 4.15 2.24 -12.42
C ILE A 155 2.74 2.83 -12.41
N VAL A 156 2.19 3.16 -13.58
CA VAL A 156 0.85 3.77 -13.69
C VAL A 156 -0.22 2.83 -13.15
N ALA A 157 -0.13 1.53 -13.43
CA ALA A 157 -1.07 0.55 -12.88
C ALA A 157 -1.06 0.56 -11.34
N LEU A 158 0.12 0.51 -10.71
CA LEU A 158 0.24 0.52 -9.25
C LEU A 158 -0.25 1.83 -8.62
N SER A 159 -0.02 2.98 -9.26
CA SER A 159 -0.55 4.28 -8.81
C SER A 159 -2.07 4.29 -8.74
N GLY A 160 -2.77 3.47 -9.52
CA GLY A 160 -4.22 3.32 -9.45
C GLY A 160 -4.76 2.88 -8.08
N ALA A 161 -3.90 2.32 -7.21
CA ALA A 161 -4.26 2.04 -5.81
C ALA A 161 -4.65 3.30 -5.02
N HIS A 162 -4.25 4.50 -5.47
CA HIS A 162 -4.68 5.79 -4.91
C HIS A 162 -6.20 6.04 -5.08
N THR A 163 -6.95 5.17 -5.77
CA THR A 163 -8.42 5.13 -5.61
C THR A 163 -8.87 4.78 -4.18
N LEU A 164 -7.95 4.31 -3.31
CA LEU A 164 -8.23 3.90 -1.95
C LEU A 164 -7.62 4.85 -0.93
N GLY A 165 -8.39 5.12 0.13
CA GLY A 165 -7.94 5.85 1.30
C GLY A 165 -7.69 7.34 1.03
N ARG A 166 -6.80 7.89 1.86
CA ARG A 166 -6.51 9.32 1.94
C ARG A 166 -5.13 9.56 2.52
N THR A 167 -4.60 10.76 2.28
CA THR A 167 -3.38 11.26 2.91
C THR A 167 -3.72 11.99 4.21
N HIS A 168 -2.72 12.12 5.09
CA HIS A 168 -2.87 12.77 6.39
C HIS A 168 -1.66 13.65 6.69
N MET A 169 -1.91 14.90 7.05
CA MET A 169 -0.88 15.92 7.26
C MET A 169 0.12 15.48 8.34
N GLY A 170 -0.37 14.86 9.41
CA GLY A 170 0.45 14.32 10.50
C GLY A 170 1.21 13.02 10.17
N ARG A 171 1.05 12.47 8.97
CA ARG A 171 1.74 11.24 8.52
C ARG A 171 2.69 11.54 7.36
N SER A 172 2.15 12.04 6.25
CA SER A 172 2.87 12.28 5.00
C SER A 172 3.08 13.77 4.69
N GLY A 173 2.48 14.68 5.46
CA GLY A 173 2.47 16.11 5.16
C GLY A 173 1.38 16.54 4.17
N PHE A 174 0.91 15.64 3.33
CA PHE A 174 -0.25 15.80 2.44
C PHE A 174 -1.57 15.53 3.17
N GLU A 175 -2.68 16.12 2.71
CA GLU A 175 -4.01 15.98 3.34
C GLU A 175 -5.11 15.72 2.31
N GLY A 176 -6.02 14.78 2.63
CA GLY A 176 -7.28 14.58 1.91
C GLY A 176 -7.34 13.30 1.06
N PRO A 177 -8.55 12.94 0.60
CA PRO A 177 -8.78 11.79 -0.26
C PRO A 177 -8.54 12.09 -1.74
N TRP A 178 -8.15 11.09 -2.52
CA TRP A 178 -8.03 11.21 -3.98
C TRP A 178 -9.38 11.14 -4.70
N VAL A 179 -10.36 10.44 -4.12
CA VAL A 179 -11.67 10.17 -4.72
C VAL A 179 -12.78 10.29 -3.67
N ASN A 180 -14.02 10.51 -4.12
CA ASN A 180 -15.17 10.69 -3.21
C ASN A 180 -15.52 9.43 -2.40
N ASN A 181 -15.24 8.23 -2.90
CA ASN A 181 -15.47 6.96 -2.19
C ASN A 181 -14.17 6.18 -2.00
N PRO A 182 -13.34 6.55 -1.02
CA PRO A 182 -12.00 6.00 -0.81
C PRO A 182 -12.01 4.56 -0.26
N THR A 183 -13.18 3.95 -0.04
CA THR A 183 -13.30 2.55 0.42
C THR A 183 -13.76 1.61 -0.70
N ARG A 184 -13.82 2.10 -1.94
CA ARG A 184 -14.17 1.32 -3.13
C ARG A 184 -13.04 1.32 -4.14
N PHE A 185 -12.57 0.13 -4.49
CA PHE A 185 -11.59 -0.02 -5.55
C PHE A 185 -12.28 0.20 -6.91
N SER A 186 -11.81 1.20 -7.66
CA SER A 186 -12.39 1.58 -8.95
C SER A 186 -11.34 2.28 -9.84
N ASN A 187 -11.69 2.61 -11.07
CA ASN A 187 -10.85 3.47 -11.91
C ASN A 187 -11.16 4.97 -11.76
N GLN A 188 -11.88 5.36 -10.70
CA GLN A 188 -12.25 6.76 -10.46
C GLN A 188 -11.04 7.66 -10.29
N TYR A 189 -9.95 7.17 -9.69
CA TYR A 189 -8.69 7.91 -9.58
C TYR A 189 -8.21 8.43 -10.96
N PHE A 190 -8.12 7.57 -11.97
CA PHE A 190 -7.68 7.98 -13.31
C PHE A 190 -8.68 8.92 -13.99
N LYS A 191 -9.99 8.65 -13.83
CA LYS A 191 -11.03 9.52 -14.39
C LYS A 191 -10.93 10.93 -13.82
N LEU A 192 -10.91 11.07 -12.49
CA LEU A 192 -10.86 12.37 -11.84
C LEU A 192 -9.54 13.09 -12.09
N LEU A 193 -8.43 12.35 -12.12
CA LEU A 193 -7.11 12.90 -12.46
C LEU A 193 -7.17 13.63 -13.82
N MET A 194 -7.86 13.08 -14.81
CA MET A 194 -8.00 13.67 -16.15
C MET A 194 -9.08 14.75 -16.26
N THR A 195 -10.21 14.62 -15.55
CA THR A 195 -11.40 15.44 -15.84
C THR A 195 -11.56 16.65 -14.94
N LEU A 196 -10.93 16.66 -13.77
CA LEU A 196 -11.07 17.77 -12.82
C LEU A 196 -9.99 18.83 -13.03
N GLU A 197 -10.34 20.09 -12.73
CA GLU A 197 -9.39 21.19 -12.72
C GLU A 197 -8.65 21.25 -11.38
N TRP A 198 -7.44 20.68 -11.36
CA TRP A 198 -6.59 20.60 -10.18
C TRP A 198 -5.85 21.91 -9.89
N LYS A 199 -6.18 22.55 -8.76
CA LYS A 199 -5.58 23.83 -8.35
C LYS A 199 -4.36 23.61 -7.45
N PRO A 200 -3.16 24.12 -7.81
CA PRO A 200 -2.01 24.09 -6.93
C PRO A 200 -2.34 24.75 -5.58
N THR A 201 -2.10 24.03 -4.49
CA THR A 201 -2.47 24.45 -3.13
C THR A 201 -1.27 24.24 -2.21
N THR A 202 -0.98 25.24 -1.37
CA THR A 202 0.00 25.10 -0.29
C THR A 202 -0.78 24.91 1.01
N LEU A 203 -0.56 23.78 1.67
CA LEU A 203 -1.17 23.46 2.96
C LEU A 203 -0.58 24.33 4.08
N SER A 204 -1.24 24.33 5.25
CA SER A 204 -0.80 25.09 6.42
C SER A 204 0.59 24.70 6.94
N ASN A 205 1.06 23.49 6.66
CA ASN A 205 2.41 23.01 6.97
C ASN A 205 3.45 23.32 5.87
N GLY A 206 3.08 24.06 4.83
CA GLY A 206 3.95 24.43 3.71
C GLY A 206 4.09 23.38 2.60
N VAL A 207 3.50 22.18 2.77
CA VAL A 207 3.52 21.14 1.72
C VAL A 207 2.63 21.57 0.55
N LYS A 208 3.13 21.35 -0.66
CA LYS A 208 2.41 21.66 -1.91
C LYS A 208 1.72 20.41 -2.44
N GLN A 209 0.44 20.53 -2.74
CA GLN A 209 -0.36 19.51 -3.40
C GLN A 209 -1.32 20.18 -4.40
N PHE A 210 -2.21 19.40 -5.00
CA PHE A 210 -3.25 19.94 -5.87
C PHE A 210 -4.62 19.58 -5.29
N ASN A 211 -5.55 20.54 -5.29
CA ASN A 211 -6.89 20.34 -4.76
C ASN A 211 -7.95 20.58 -5.82
N TYR A 212 -9.06 19.87 -5.68
CA TYR A 212 -10.31 20.16 -6.34
C TYR A 212 -11.40 20.38 -5.28
N VAL A 213 -12.13 21.48 -5.42
CA VAL A 213 -13.33 21.77 -4.62
C VAL A 213 -14.48 21.87 -5.60
N ASP A 214 -15.53 21.10 -5.35
CA ASP A 214 -16.73 21.11 -6.18
C ASP A 214 -17.39 22.49 -6.12
N PRO A 215 -17.52 23.22 -7.26
CA PRO A 215 -18.09 24.56 -7.28
C PRO A 215 -19.58 24.59 -6.95
N ASP A 216 -20.28 23.45 -7.05
CA ASP A 216 -21.72 23.35 -6.83
C ASP A 216 -22.07 23.12 -5.35
N VAL A 217 -21.08 22.92 -4.47
CA VAL A 217 -21.30 22.83 -3.02
C VAL A 217 -21.61 24.22 -2.46
N ALA A 218 -22.87 24.42 -2.04
CA ALA A 218 -23.37 25.71 -1.58
C ALA A 218 -22.63 26.23 -0.34
N GLU A 219 -22.47 27.55 -0.26
CA GLU A 219 -21.93 28.22 0.93
C GLU A 219 -22.81 27.92 2.15
N GLY A 220 -22.30 27.12 3.09
CA GLY A 220 -23.00 26.77 4.34
C GLY A 220 -23.45 25.30 4.44
N GLU A 221 -23.31 24.50 3.37
CA GLU A 221 -23.31 23.05 3.53
C GLU A 221 -22.02 22.59 4.22
N GLU A 222 -22.06 21.44 4.89
CA GLU A 222 -20.87 20.81 5.46
C GLU A 222 -19.89 20.59 4.29
N LYS A 223 -18.91 21.50 4.14
CA LYS A 223 -18.07 21.55 2.94
C LYS A 223 -17.48 20.18 2.74
N ALA A 224 -17.88 19.52 1.65
CA ALA A 224 -17.24 18.29 1.24
C ALA A 224 -15.73 18.53 1.23
N GLU A 225 -15.01 17.68 1.95
CA GLU A 225 -13.56 17.77 2.03
C GLU A 225 -12.98 17.82 0.59
N PRO A 226 -12.05 18.74 0.30
CA PRO A 226 -11.46 18.84 -1.03
C PRO A 226 -10.85 17.50 -1.45
N LEU A 227 -11.05 17.13 -2.71
CA LEU A 227 -10.25 16.06 -3.30
C LEU A 227 -8.83 16.56 -3.52
N MET A 228 -7.88 15.64 -3.53
CA MET A 228 -6.47 15.97 -3.70
C MET A 228 -5.73 15.07 -4.68
N MET A 229 -4.66 15.62 -5.24
CA MET A 229 -3.64 14.89 -5.99
C MET A 229 -2.25 15.31 -5.51
N LEU A 230 -1.34 14.34 -5.50
CA LEU A 230 0.07 14.54 -5.21
C LEU A 230 0.81 15.11 -6.44
N PRO A 231 1.96 15.78 -6.26
CA PRO A 231 2.85 16.09 -7.38
C PRO A 231 3.21 14.87 -8.24
N THR A 232 3.43 13.71 -7.59
CA THR A 232 3.64 12.43 -8.29
C THR A 232 2.43 11.93 -9.07
N ASP A 233 1.20 12.19 -8.60
CA ASP A 233 -0.02 11.84 -9.36
C ASP A 233 -0.11 12.71 -10.63
N MET A 234 0.14 14.02 -10.51
CA MET A 234 0.15 14.94 -11.64
C MET A 234 1.28 14.64 -12.65
N ALA A 235 2.38 14.06 -12.19
CA ALA A 235 3.47 13.61 -13.05
C ALA A 235 3.03 12.49 -14.02
N LEU A 236 2.02 11.68 -13.65
CA LEU A 236 1.48 10.63 -14.52
C LEU A 236 0.76 11.20 -15.76
N LEU A 237 0.21 12.42 -15.66
CA LEU A 237 -0.38 13.12 -16.80
C LEU A 237 0.63 13.92 -17.61
N SER A 238 1.67 14.41 -16.96
CA SER A 238 2.65 15.33 -17.57
C SER A 238 3.66 14.60 -18.47
N ASP A 239 3.91 13.31 -18.22
CA ASP A 239 4.78 12.47 -19.05
C ASP A 239 3.98 11.71 -20.10
N ALA A 240 4.40 11.77 -21.36
CA ALA A 240 3.65 11.20 -22.48
C ALA A 240 3.55 9.66 -22.45
N GLU A 241 4.53 8.94 -21.89
CA GLU A 241 4.46 7.48 -21.78
C GLU A 241 3.55 7.04 -20.64
N PHE A 242 3.57 7.76 -19.51
CA PHE A 242 2.60 7.54 -18.44
C PHE A 242 1.18 7.91 -18.84
N ALA A 243 0.98 9.05 -19.48
CA ALA A 243 -0.34 9.59 -19.80
C ALA A 243 -1.16 8.64 -20.68
N LYS A 244 -0.53 7.90 -21.61
CA LYS A 244 -1.19 6.88 -22.42
C LYS A 244 -1.90 5.83 -21.57
N TRP A 245 -1.27 5.39 -20.48
CA TRP A 245 -1.83 4.40 -19.57
C TRP A 245 -2.88 5.01 -18.63
N VAL A 246 -2.70 6.27 -18.22
CA VAL A 246 -3.72 6.99 -17.45
C VAL A 246 -5.03 7.07 -18.25
N VAL A 247 -4.95 7.46 -19.53
CA VAL A 247 -6.10 7.49 -20.45
C VAL A 247 -6.71 6.10 -20.61
N ALA A 248 -5.89 5.09 -20.91
CA ALA A 248 -6.37 3.72 -21.10
C ALA A 248 -7.12 3.18 -19.88
N TYR A 249 -6.64 3.46 -18.65
CA TYR A 249 -7.29 2.99 -17.43
C TYR A 249 -8.49 3.84 -17.01
N ALA A 250 -8.53 5.12 -17.36
CA ALA A 250 -9.72 5.95 -17.19
C ALA A 250 -10.88 5.45 -18.07
N ASP A 251 -10.58 5.07 -19.31
CA ASP A 251 -11.57 4.60 -20.29
C ASP A 251 -11.99 3.15 -20.03
N ASP A 252 -11.04 2.27 -19.70
CA ASP A 252 -11.28 0.83 -19.51
C ASP A 252 -10.91 0.36 -18.09
N LYS A 253 -11.96 0.20 -17.27
CA LYS A 253 -11.84 -0.31 -15.91
C LYS A 253 -11.37 -1.76 -15.86
N GLU A 254 -11.78 -2.60 -16.81
CA GLU A 254 -11.40 -4.03 -16.81
C GLU A 254 -9.93 -4.20 -17.20
N LEU A 255 -9.43 -3.40 -18.15
CA LEU A 255 -8.00 -3.33 -18.47
C LEU A 255 -7.18 -2.90 -17.26
N PHE A 256 -7.61 -1.86 -16.56
CA PHE A 256 -6.96 -1.44 -15.31
C PHE A 256 -6.93 -2.58 -14.29
N PHE A 257 -8.05 -3.25 -14.07
CA PHE A 257 -8.18 -4.32 -13.08
C PHE A 257 -7.27 -5.50 -13.41
N ASP A 258 -7.22 -5.94 -14.67
CA ASP A 258 -6.35 -7.01 -15.14
C ASP A 258 -4.87 -6.67 -14.95
N HIS A 259 -4.45 -5.47 -15.38
CA HIS A 259 -3.06 -5.02 -15.22
C HIS A 259 -2.70 -4.85 -13.75
N PHE A 260 -3.53 -4.17 -12.96
CA PHE A 260 -3.28 -3.97 -11.54
C PHE A 260 -3.10 -5.30 -10.81
N ALA A 261 -3.97 -6.29 -11.05
CA ALA A 261 -3.87 -7.59 -10.39
C ALA A 261 -2.55 -8.30 -10.68
N LYS A 262 -2.11 -8.30 -11.95
CA LYS A 262 -0.84 -8.91 -12.36
C LYS A 262 0.36 -8.19 -11.74
N VAL A 263 0.36 -6.86 -11.78
CA VAL A 263 1.49 -6.05 -11.30
C VAL A 263 1.57 -6.04 -9.78
N PHE A 264 0.44 -5.96 -9.08
CA PHE A 264 0.42 -6.07 -7.62
C PHE A 264 0.85 -7.48 -7.17
N ALA A 265 0.42 -8.55 -7.85
CA ALA A 265 0.92 -9.90 -7.59
C ALA A 265 2.43 -10.03 -7.83
N LYS A 266 2.95 -9.45 -8.93
CA LYS A 266 4.40 -9.37 -9.20
C LYS A 266 5.13 -8.68 -8.05
N MET A 267 4.63 -7.53 -7.59
CA MET A 267 5.22 -6.77 -6.49
C MET A 267 5.35 -7.61 -5.21
N LEU A 268 4.28 -8.32 -4.83
CA LEU A 268 4.27 -9.15 -3.63
C LEU A 268 5.28 -10.32 -3.68
N GLU A 269 5.74 -10.70 -4.87
CA GLU A 269 6.68 -11.81 -5.10
C GLU A 269 8.12 -11.35 -5.40
N LEU A 270 8.39 -10.04 -5.45
CA LEU A 270 9.76 -9.53 -5.61
C LEU A 270 10.67 -10.02 -4.47
N GLY A 271 11.83 -10.59 -4.81
CA GLY A 271 12.77 -11.18 -3.87
C GLY A 271 12.39 -12.57 -3.32
N ILE A 272 11.21 -13.10 -3.68
CA ILE A 272 10.79 -14.44 -3.26
C ILE A 272 11.36 -15.49 -4.22
N LYS A 273 12.16 -16.42 -3.69
CA LYS A 273 12.69 -17.58 -4.40
C LYS A 273 11.84 -18.79 -4.08
N ARG A 274 11.38 -19.50 -5.11
CA ARG A 274 10.57 -20.72 -4.96
C ARG A 274 11.22 -21.92 -5.64
N ASP A 275 11.01 -23.10 -5.07
CA ASP A 275 11.37 -24.36 -5.73
C ASP A 275 10.34 -24.78 -6.78
N ALA A 276 10.58 -25.92 -7.46
CA ALA A 276 9.69 -26.46 -8.49
C ALA A 276 8.28 -26.82 -7.97
N GLN A 277 8.11 -26.96 -6.65
CA GLN A 277 6.83 -27.21 -6.00
C GLN A 277 6.16 -25.92 -5.51
N GLY A 278 6.77 -24.76 -5.78
CA GLY A 278 6.25 -23.45 -5.39
C GLY A 278 6.51 -23.08 -3.93
N ARG A 279 7.31 -23.86 -3.20
CA ARG A 279 7.65 -23.58 -1.80
C ARG A 279 8.72 -22.50 -1.74
N VAL A 280 8.57 -21.54 -0.82
CA VAL A 280 9.58 -20.51 -0.59
C VAL A 280 10.86 -21.14 -0.05
N ILE A 281 12.00 -20.81 -0.66
CA ILE A 281 13.33 -21.30 -0.30
C ILE A 281 14.27 -20.19 0.17
N ASN A 282 13.76 -18.97 0.35
CA ASN A 282 14.49 -17.89 1.02
C ASN A 282 15.04 -18.42 2.35
N THR A 283 16.35 -18.40 2.52
CA THR A 283 17.02 -18.98 3.68
C THR A 283 16.99 -18.05 4.89
N ASP A 284 16.09 -17.07 4.89
CA ASP A 284 16.12 -15.98 5.84
C ASP A 284 15.86 -16.42 7.29
N ASN A 285 15.32 -17.63 7.46
CA ASN A 285 15.00 -18.30 8.72
C ASN A 285 15.97 -19.43 9.13
N LYS A 286 17.10 -19.64 8.44
CA LYS A 286 17.97 -20.81 8.70
C LYS A 286 18.65 -20.84 10.08
N LEU A 287 18.54 -19.78 10.89
CA LEU A 287 18.98 -19.77 12.28
C LEU A 287 17.81 -19.36 13.18
N GLY A 288 17.14 -20.34 13.79
CA GLY A 288 16.29 -20.09 14.99
C GLY A 288 14.80 -20.43 14.90
N GLY A 289 14.26 -20.78 13.73
CA GLY A 289 12.81 -21.01 13.62
C GLY A 289 11.99 -19.72 13.83
N TYR A 290 10.66 -19.83 13.72
CA TYR A 290 9.77 -18.68 13.94
C TYR A 290 9.87 -18.21 15.40
N VAL A 291 10.50 -17.05 15.61
CA VAL A 291 10.46 -16.32 16.89
C VAL A 291 9.55 -15.12 16.66
N SER A 292 8.41 -15.10 17.36
CA SER A 292 7.54 -13.92 17.37
C SER A 292 8.36 -12.72 17.81
N ALA A 293 8.39 -11.65 17.01
CA ALA A 293 9.09 -10.43 17.40
C ALA A 293 8.55 -9.93 18.75
N PRO A 294 9.38 -9.22 19.53
CA PRO A 294 8.90 -8.49 20.70
C PRO A 294 7.72 -7.61 20.30
N LYS A 295 6.60 -7.82 20.98
CA LYS A 295 5.37 -7.05 20.80
C LYS A 295 5.67 -5.56 20.99
N LYS A 296 5.42 -4.72 19.97
CA LYS A 296 5.30 -3.27 20.17
C LYS A 296 3.98 -2.97 20.88
N SER A 297 3.93 -1.83 21.60
CA SER A 297 2.74 -1.36 22.33
C SER A 297 1.45 -1.49 21.52
N ASP A 298 0.38 -1.98 22.15
CA ASP A 298 -0.96 -2.07 21.55
C ASP A 298 -1.55 -0.70 21.20
N MET A 299 -1.00 0.35 21.78
CA MET A 299 -1.41 1.73 21.53
C MET A 299 -0.53 2.34 20.43
N PRO A 300 -1.12 2.88 19.34
CA PRO A 300 -0.43 3.78 18.43
C PRO A 300 0.12 4.94 19.26
N ARG A 301 1.43 5.12 19.30
CA ARG A 301 1.99 6.32 19.91
C ARG A 301 1.70 7.47 18.95
N ALA A 302 0.74 8.31 19.30
CA ALA A 302 0.64 9.63 18.68
C ALA A 302 2.01 10.31 18.87
N ARG A 303 2.73 10.55 17.77
CA ARG A 303 3.78 11.57 17.80
C ARG A 303 3.04 12.90 17.85
N LEU A 304 3.21 13.61 18.96
CA LEU A 304 2.93 15.05 19.06
C LEU A 304 3.75 15.80 18.02
#